data_AF-A0A945VUZ5-F1
#
_entry.id   AF-A0A945VUZ5-F1
#
_cell.length_a   1.000
_cell.length_b   1.000
_cell.length_c   1.000
_cell.angle_alpha   90.00
_cell.angle_beta   90.00
_cell.angle_gamma   90.00
#
_symmetry.space_group_name_H-M   'P 1'
#
loop_
_entity.id
_entity.type
_entity.pdbx_description
1 polymer ?
#
loop_
_entity_poly.entity_id
_entity_poly.type
_entity_poly.pdbx_seq_one_letter_code
_entity_poly.pdbx_strand_id
1 'polypeptide(L)'
;MSLSYYKTGRKKLNINAAIDIEKLSTAVDYGESINAQSTISLLKKVELRHPEAEVIYTICDNARYYRSKKVKEYLGKSKIELVFLPPYSPNLNLIERRWKYFRKTVLYNEYNETFDEFREACKSFFRRIKRYKKDLSSLLIENFQIISSNT
;
A
#
# COMPACT_ATOMS: atom_id res chain seq x y z
N MET A 1 2.42 -1.21 -2.86
CA MET A 1 1.44 -0.64 -3.82
C MET A 1 1.31 0.83 -3.60
N SER A 2 1.04 1.59 -4.64
CA SER A 2 0.99 3.03 -4.53
C SER A 2 -0.26 3.64 -5.13
N LEU A 3 -0.69 4.77 -4.58
CA LEU A 3 -1.87 5.51 -5.00
C LEU A 3 -1.62 7.02 -4.93
N SER A 4 -2.23 7.75 -5.86
CA SER A 4 -2.05 9.19 -6.04
C SER A 4 -3.37 9.92 -5.82
N TYR A 5 -3.34 11.01 -5.05
CA TYR A 5 -4.50 11.85 -4.76
C TYR A 5 -4.25 13.30 -5.10
N TYR A 6 -5.31 13.95 -5.61
CA TYR A 6 -5.33 15.35 -6.02
C TYR A 6 -6.52 16.02 -5.32
N LYS A 7 -6.32 17.24 -4.83
CA LYS A 7 -7.41 18.03 -4.24
C LYS A 7 -7.63 19.35 -4.96
N THR A 8 -6.56 20.00 -5.40
CA THR A 8 -6.59 21.17 -6.28
C THR A 8 -5.49 20.97 -7.32
N GLY A 9 -5.71 21.38 -8.58
CA GLY A 9 -4.97 20.95 -9.77
C GLY A 9 -3.44 21.13 -9.79
N ARG A 10 -2.81 21.58 -8.69
CA ARG A 10 -1.37 21.76 -8.54
C ARG A 10 -0.73 20.98 -7.38
N LYS A 11 -1.49 20.47 -6.40
CA LYS A 11 -0.94 19.74 -5.24
C LYS A 11 -1.34 18.27 -5.27
N LYS A 12 -0.34 17.39 -5.20
CA LYS A 12 -0.47 15.93 -5.27
C LYS A 12 0.09 15.28 -4.02
N LEU A 13 -0.64 14.32 -3.46
CA LEU A 13 -0.15 13.42 -2.41
C LEU A 13 -0.06 12.00 -2.98
N ASN A 14 1.13 11.42 -2.92
CA ASN A 14 1.34 10.01 -3.24
C ASN A 14 1.49 9.24 -1.94
N ILE A 15 0.82 8.10 -1.87
CA ILE A 15 0.84 7.20 -0.73
C ILE A 15 1.34 5.86 -1.26
N ASN A 16 2.47 5.38 -0.74
CA ASN A 16 2.96 4.04 -0.99
C ASN A 16 2.77 3.22 0.28
N ALA A 17 2.14 2.06 0.17
CA ALA A 17 1.83 1.25 1.34
C ALA A 17 2.01 -0.25 1.09
N ALA A 18 2.23 -0.97 2.20
CA ALA A 18 2.25 -2.42 2.29
C ALA A 18 1.41 -2.84 3.50
N ILE A 19 0.57 -3.86 3.32
CA ILE A 19 -0.27 -4.40 4.39
C ILE A 19 0.40 -5.63 4.97
N ASP A 20 0.43 -5.69 6.30
CA ASP A 20 0.65 -6.91 7.06
C ASP A 20 -0.73 -7.56 7.26
N ILE A 21 -0.95 -8.71 6.62
CA ILE A 21 -2.25 -9.40 6.60
C ILE A 21 -2.57 -9.96 8.00
N GLU A 22 -1.58 -10.51 8.69
CA GLU A 22 -1.76 -11.10 10.02
C GLU A 22 -2.12 -10.05 11.07
N LYS A 23 -1.38 -8.94 11.07
CA LYS A 23 -1.61 -7.85 12.04
C LYS A 23 -2.68 -6.86 11.59
N LEU A 24 -3.19 -7.01 10.36
CA LEU A 24 -4.04 -6.05 9.63
C LEU A 24 -3.44 -4.63 9.63
N SER A 25 -2.12 -4.55 9.80
CA SER A 25 -1.36 -3.31 9.96
C SER A 25 -0.89 -2.78 8.62
N THR A 26 -0.41 -1.54 8.55
CA THR A 26 0.06 -0.96 7.28
C THR A 26 1.34 -0.18 7.48
N ALA A 27 2.38 -0.55 6.75
CA ALA A 27 3.54 0.31 6.52
C ALA A 27 3.18 1.33 5.45
N VAL A 28 3.40 2.61 5.71
CA VAL A 28 3.02 3.69 4.80
C VAL A 28 4.16 4.69 4.63
N ASP A 29 4.35 5.14 3.41
CA ASP A 29 5.21 6.25 3.03
C ASP A 29 4.44 7.27 2.21
N TYR A 30 4.76 8.55 2.41
CA TYR A 30 4.08 9.68 1.78
C TYR A 30 5.09 10.53 1.02
N GLY A 31 4.71 11.02 -0.16
CA GLY A 31 5.60 11.87 -0.94
C GLY A 31 4.94 12.50 -2.16
N GLU A 32 5.73 13.28 -2.90
CA GLU A 32 5.30 13.96 -4.13
C GLU A 32 5.41 13.10 -5.38
N SER A 33 6.19 12.01 -5.33
CA SER A 33 6.30 11.03 -6.39
C SER A 33 6.49 9.62 -5.82
N ILE A 34 6.13 8.61 -6.62
CA ILE A 34 6.48 7.21 -6.36
C ILE A 34 7.60 6.83 -7.33
N ASN A 35 8.76 6.55 -6.76
CA ASN A 35 9.97 6.15 -7.46
C ASN A 35 10.73 5.06 -6.68
N ALA A 36 11.90 4.64 -7.18
CA ALA A 36 12.72 3.62 -6.54
C ALA A 36 13.09 3.96 -5.08
N GLN A 37 13.41 5.23 -4.79
CA GLN A 37 13.77 5.70 -3.45
C GLN A 37 12.59 5.57 -2.49
N SER A 38 11.41 6.06 -2.87
CA SER A 38 10.18 5.91 -2.06
C SER A 38 9.77 4.45 -1.88
N THR A 39 10.11 3.58 -2.85
CA THR A 39 9.88 2.14 -2.75
C THR A 39 10.81 1.53 -1.71
N ILE A 40 12.11 1.83 -1.77
CA ILE A 40 13.09 1.36 -0.78
C ILE A 40 12.74 1.87 0.63
N SER A 41 12.32 3.13 0.75
CA SER A 41 11.85 3.71 2.02
C SER A 41 10.70 2.89 2.63
N LEU A 42 9.71 2.52 1.81
CA LEU A 42 8.62 1.65 2.25
C LEU A 42 9.13 0.25 2.63
N LEU A 43 10.01 -0.36 1.84
CA LEU A 43 10.53 -1.70 2.13
C LEU A 43 11.33 -1.72 3.44
N LYS A 44 12.16 -0.70 3.71
CA LYS A 44 12.84 -0.54 5.01
C LYS A 44 11.85 -0.46 6.17
N LYS A 45 10.75 0.27 5.99
CA LYS A 45 9.67 0.36 6.98
C LYS A 45 8.97 -0.98 7.21
N VAL A 46 8.93 -1.85 6.21
CA VAL A 46 8.45 -3.23 6.36
C VAL A 46 9.47 -4.03 7.17
N GLU A 47 10.75 -4.06 6.79
CA GLU A 47 11.77 -4.81 7.54
C GLU A 47 11.82 -4.43 9.04
N LEU A 48 11.78 -3.13 9.34
CA LEU A 48 11.80 -2.61 10.71
C LEU A 48 10.57 -3.04 11.54
N ARG A 49 9.44 -3.36 10.91
CA ARG A 49 8.24 -3.87 11.60
C ARG A 49 8.28 -5.36 11.88
N HIS A 50 9.23 -6.07 11.27
CA HIS A 50 9.36 -7.51 11.37
C HIS A 50 10.81 -7.89 11.71
N PRO A 51 11.40 -7.40 12.82
CA PRO A 51 12.81 -7.63 13.13
C PRO A 51 13.18 -9.11 13.22
N GLU A 52 12.29 -9.93 13.78
CA GLU A 52 12.48 -11.38 13.98
C GLU A 52 12.24 -12.24 12.74
N ALA A 53 11.68 -11.68 11.66
CA ALA A 53 11.43 -12.47 10.45
C ALA A 53 12.76 -12.77 9.74
N GLU A 54 12.98 -14.04 9.39
CA GLU A 54 14.10 -14.47 8.55
C GLU A 54 13.88 -14.09 7.09
N VAL A 55 12.64 -14.28 6.59
CA VAL A 55 12.20 -13.90 5.24
C VAL A 55 10.86 -13.18 5.32
N ILE A 56 10.66 -12.16 4.48
CA ILE A 56 9.42 -11.40 4.35
C ILE A 56 8.94 -11.45 2.91
N TYR A 57 7.93 -12.28 2.63
CA TYR A 57 7.27 -12.29 1.33
C TYR A 57 6.38 -11.06 1.16
N THR A 58 6.70 -10.22 0.18
CA THR A 58 5.91 -9.04 -0.16
C THR A 58 5.29 -9.22 -1.53
N ILE A 59 3.96 -9.35 -1.55
CA ILE A 59 3.18 -9.46 -2.78
C ILE A 59 3.03 -8.07 -3.42
N CYS A 60 3.40 -7.94 -4.69
CA CYS A 60 3.32 -6.67 -5.42
C CYS A 60 2.77 -6.82 -6.84
N ASP A 61 2.26 -5.71 -7.37
CA ASP A 61 1.90 -5.59 -8.78
C ASP A 61 3.15 -5.51 -9.67
N ASN A 62 2.94 -5.44 -10.98
CA ASN A 62 4.02 -5.40 -11.95
C ASN A 62 4.62 -3.99 -12.18
N ALA A 63 4.45 -3.05 -11.24
CA ALA A 63 4.92 -1.69 -11.44
C ALA A 63 6.44 -1.59 -11.68
N ARG A 64 6.84 -0.73 -12.63
CA ARG A 64 8.22 -0.62 -13.13
C ARG A 64 9.25 -0.33 -12.04
N TYR A 65 8.89 0.44 -11.00
CA TYR A 65 9.81 0.82 -9.94
C TYR A 65 10.31 -0.38 -9.12
N TYR A 66 9.51 -1.44 -8.94
CA TYR A 66 9.93 -2.69 -8.28
C TYR A 66 11.03 -3.42 -9.06
N ARG A 67 11.11 -3.22 -10.38
CA ARG A 67 12.12 -3.83 -11.25
C ARG A 67 13.35 -2.95 -11.47
N SER A 68 13.39 -1.75 -10.88
CA SER A 68 14.52 -0.83 -11.03
C SER A 68 15.80 -1.43 -10.44
N LYS A 69 16.95 -1.12 -11.05
CA LYS A 69 18.27 -1.58 -10.59
C LYS A 69 18.49 -1.27 -9.11
N LYS A 70 18.14 -0.06 -8.69
CA LYS A 70 18.29 0.41 -7.31
C LYS A 70 17.46 -0.40 -6.31
N VAL A 71 16.23 -0.79 -6.66
CA VAL A 71 15.41 -1.65 -5.80
C VAL A 71 15.99 -3.06 -5.74
N LYS A 72 16.44 -3.63 -6.87
CA LYS A 72 17.10 -4.94 -6.90
C LYS A 72 18.37 -4.98 -6.05
N GLU A 73 19.21 -3.95 -6.12
CA GLU A 73 20.44 -3.84 -5.31
C GLU A 73 20.13 -3.80 -3.81
N TYR A 74 19.08 -3.10 -3.40
CA TYR A 74 18.63 -3.09 -2.02
C TYR A 74 18.11 -4.47 -1.59
N LEU A 75 17.28 -5.11 -2.43
CA LEU A 75 16.70 -6.42 -2.14
C LEU A 75 17.76 -7.51 -2.00
N GLY A 76 18.88 -7.43 -2.74
CA GLY A 76 19.98 -8.39 -2.63
C GLY A 76 20.67 -8.43 -1.26
N LYS A 77 20.38 -7.48 -0.37
CA LYS A 77 20.85 -7.44 1.02
C LYS A 77 19.72 -7.44 2.05
N SER A 78 18.48 -7.53 1.57
CA SER A 78 17.26 -7.45 2.36
C SER A 78 16.76 -8.85 2.66
N LYS A 79 15.95 -8.98 3.71
CA LYS A 79 15.16 -10.21 3.95
C LYS A 79 13.84 -10.24 3.18
N ILE A 80 13.57 -9.22 2.37
CA ILE A 80 12.33 -9.14 1.59
C ILE A 80 12.47 -9.89 0.28
N GLU A 81 11.52 -10.78 0.03
CA GLU A 81 11.31 -11.41 -1.26
C GLU A 81 10.06 -10.85 -1.93
N LEU A 82 10.22 -10.28 -3.13
CA LEU A 82 9.10 -9.76 -3.90
C LEU A 82 8.43 -10.89 -4.69
N VAL A 83 7.13 -11.07 -4.46
CA VAL A 83 6.28 -12.00 -5.21
C VAL A 83 5.38 -11.17 -6.13
N PHE A 84 5.56 -11.32 -7.44
CA PHE A 84 4.78 -10.58 -8.42
C PHE A 84 3.47 -11.28 -8.74
N LEU A 85 2.37 -10.54 -8.67
CA LEU A 85 1.08 -11.03 -9.13
C LEU A 85 1.09 -11.28 -10.64
N PRO A 86 0.26 -12.22 -11.13
CA PRO A 86 0.01 -12.35 -12.56
C PRO A 86 -0.44 -11.02 -13.18
N PRO A 87 -0.10 -10.76 -14.46
CA PRO A 87 -0.58 -9.58 -15.16
C PRO A 87 -2.09 -9.41 -15.07
N TYR A 88 -2.56 -8.16 -15.04
CA TYR A 88 -3.99 -7.79 -15.05
C TYR A 88 -4.85 -8.45 -13.95
N SER A 89 -4.25 -8.82 -12.81
CA SER A 89 -4.94 -9.45 -11.68
C SER A 89 -5.07 -8.54 -10.45
N PRO A 90 -5.64 -7.32 -10.57
CA PRO A 90 -5.79 -6.41 -9.43
C PRO A 90 -6.76 -6.94 -8.35
N ASN A 91 -7.61 -7.91 -8.69
CA ASN A 91 -8.49 -8.61 -7.75
C ASN A 91 -7.69 -9.42 -6.69
N LEU A 92 -6.51 -9.92 -7.05
CA LEU A 92 -5.60 -10.68 -6.16
C LEU A 92 -4.82 -9.78 -5.20
N ASN A 93 -5.02 -8.48 -5.33
CA ASN A 93 -4.20 -7.50 -4.69
C ASN A 93 -4.90 -6.93 -3.47
N LEU A 94 -4.72 -7.55 -2.31
CA LEU A 94 -5.50 -7.24 -1.10
C LEU A 94 -5.48 -5.76 -0.70
N ILE A 95 -4.36 -5.08 -0.95
CA ILE A 95 -4.24 -3.65 -0.64
C ILE A 95 -5.17 -2.77 -1.48
N GLU A 96 -5.65 -3.22 -2.64
CA GLU A 96 -6.71 -2.53 -3.39
C GLU A 96 -8.02 -2.47 -2.62
N ARG A 97 -8.35 -3.51 -1.83
CA ARG A 97 -9.53 -3.48 -0.95
C ARG A 97 -9.36 -2.45 0.15
N ARG A 98 -8.15 -2.33 0.70
CA ARG A 98 -7.83 -1.27 1.67
C ARG A 98 -7.90 0.11 1.04
N TRP A 99 -7.43 0.28 -0.20
CA TRP A 99 -7.56 1.56 -0.90
C TRP A 99 -9.01 1.94 -1.16
N LYS A 100 -9.87 0.98 -1.54
CA LYS A 100 -11.32 1.20 -1.66
C LYS A 100 -11.91 1.69 -0.33
N TYR A 101 -11.57 1.02 0.77
CA TYR A 101 -12.05 1.40 2.10
C TYR A 101 -11.53 2.79 2.55
N PHE A 102 -10.25 3.05 2.29
CA PHE A 102 -9.62 4.35 2.55
C PHE A 102 -10.32 5.49 1.78
N ARG A 103 -10.54 5.32 0.47
CA ARG A 103 -11.29 6.29 -0.34
C ARG A 103 -12.67 6.55 0.24
N LYS A 104 -13.38 5.49 0.62
CA LYS A 104 -14.71 5.63 1.23
C LYS A 104 -14.67 6.46 2.52
N THR A 105 -13.66 6.24 3.35
CA THR A 105 -13.56 6.87 4.66
C THR A 105 -13.07 8.32 4.56
N VAL A 106 -12.08 8.61 3.73
CA VAL A 106 -11.42 9.93 3.70
C VAL A 106 -12.01 10.85 2.62
N LEU A 107 -12.41 10.32 1.46
CA LEU A 107 -12.92 11.17 0.37
C LEU A 107 -14.42 11.44 0.47
N TYR A 108 -15.22 10.50 0.96
CA TYR A 108 -16.67 10.66 0.97
C TYR A 108 -17.21 11.17 2.30
N ASN A 109 -16.52 10.96 3.41
CA ASN A 109 -17.04 11.29 4.74
C ASN A 109 -16.38 12.51 5.40
N GLU A 110 -15.29 13.05 4.85
CA GLU A 110 -14.57 14.18 5.43
C GLU A 110 -14.42 15.32 4.40
N TYR A 111 -15.13 16.43 4.63
CA TYR A 111 -14.82 17.66 3.94
C TYR A 111 -13.52 18.22 4.51
N ASN A 112 -12.56 18.43 3.62
CA ASN A 112 -11.31 19.07 3.95
C ASN A 112 -11.30 20.38 3.16
N GLU A 113 -10.92 21.50 3.75
CA GLU A 113 -10.80 22.80 3.07
C GLU A 113 -9.43 22.93 2.41
N THR A 114 -8.36 22.64 3.14
CA THR A 114 -6.97 22.83 2.66
C THR A 114 -6.27 21.53 2.24
N PHE A 115 -5.25 21.61 1.40
CA PHE A 115 -4.48 20.41 1.02
C PHE A 115 -3.76 19.78 2.22
N ASP A 116 -3.36 20.58 3.20
CA ASP A 116 -2.70 20.10 4.41
C ASP A 116 -3.66 19.37 5.34
N GLU A 117 -4.90 19.85 5.51
CA GLU A 117 -5.96 19.07 6.18
C GLU A 117 -6.19 17.72 5.49
N PHE A 118 -6.29 17.72 4.16
CA PHE A 118 -6.46 16.47 3.42
C PHE A 118 -5.29 15.51 3.63
N ARG A 119 -4.05 16.03 3.63
CA ARG A 119 -2.85 15.24 3.92
C ARG A 119 -2.90 14.67 5.34
N GLU A 120 -3.31 15.45 6.32
CA GLU A 120 -3.44 14.99 7.70
C GLU A 120 -4.58 13.99 7.90
N ALA A 121 -5.72 14.15 7.22
CA ALA A 121 -6.81 13.18 7.18
C ALA A 121 -6.31 11.83 6.64
N CYS A 122 -5.54 11.86 5.54
CA CYS A 122 -4.90 10.67 4.98
C CYS A 122 -4.00 9.97 6.00
N LYS A 123 -3.08 10.72 6.65
CA LYS A 123 -2.19 10.17 7.68
C LYS A 123 -2.95 9.62 8.89
N SER A 124 -3.97 10.34 9.34
CA SER A 124 -4.81 10.00 10.49
C SER A 124 -5.53 8.68 10.27
N PHE A 125 -6.05 8.45 9.06
CA PHE A 125 -6.68 7.17 8.69
C PHE A 125 -5.72 5.99 8.92
N PHE A 126 -4.48 6.06 8.41
CA PHE A 126 -3.52 4.96 8.54
C PHE A 126 -2.99 4.80 9.97
N ARG A 127 -2.98 5.87 10.78
CA ARG A 127 -2.64 5.81 12.22
C ARG A 127 -3.73 5.15 13.07
N ARG A 128 -5.01 5.30 12.68
CA ARG A 128 -6.18 4.83 13.46
C ARG A 128 -6.62 3.41 13.12
N ILE A 129 -5.66 2.48 12.96
CA ILE A 129 -5.93 1.11 12.51
C ILE A 129 -6.91 0.35 13.42
N LYS A 130 -6.82 0.56 14.74
CA LYS A 130 -7.67 -0.10 15.74
C LYS A 130 -9.15 0.24 15.53
N ARG A 131 -9.46 1.47 15.10
CA ARG A 131 -10.85 1.92 14.86
C ARG A 131 -11.52 1.12 13.75
N TYR A 132 -10.75 0.71 12.75
CA TYR A 132 -11.26 0.04 11.56
C TYR A 132 -11.02 -1.47 11.58
N LYS A 133 -10.48 -2.03 12.67
CA LYS A 133 -10.05 -3.43 12.73
C LYS A 133 -11.19 -4.40 12.38
N LYS A 134 -12.41 -4.15 12.88
CA LYS A 134 -13.59 -4.97 12.60
C LYS A 134 -13.91 -4.97 11.10
N ASP A 135 -14.07 -3.80 10.50
CA ASP A 135 -14.40 -3.67 9.08
C ASP A 135 -13.28 -4.23 8.19
N LEU A 136 -12.02 -3.92 8.53
CA LEU A 136 -10.84 -4.41 7.81
C LEU A 136 -10.70 -5.93 7.89
N SER A 137 -11.02 -6.56 9.03
CA SER A 137 -10.95 -8.02 9.16
C SER A 137 -11.94 -8.73 8.23
N SER A 138 -13.09 -8.12 7.95
CA SER A 138 -14.06 -8.65 6.98
C SER A 138 -13.66 -8.38 5.52
N LEU A 139 -12.94 -7.28 5.27
CA LEU A 139 -12.54 -6.86 3.92
C LEU A 139 -11.26 -7.51 3.43
N LEU A 140 -10.28 -7.70 4.33
CA LEU A 140 -8.95 -8.23 4.04
C LEU A 140 -8.89 -9.76 4.22
N ILE A 141 -9.98 -10.43 3.86
CA ILE A 141 -10.04 -11.90 3.81
C ILE A 141 -9.40 -12.44 2.53
N GLU A 142 -8.76 -13.60 2.61
CA GLU A 142 -8.11 -14.28 1.49
C GLU A 142 -9.08 -15.01 0.55
N ASN A 143 -10.38 -14.71 0.63
CA ASN A 143 -11.38 -15.17 -0.33
C ASN A 143 -11.29 -14.32 -1.61
N PHE A 144 -10.48 -14.77 -2.56
CA PHE A 144 -10.36 -14.16 -3.88
C PHE A 144 -11.36 -14.76 -4.86
N GLN A 145 -11.97 -13.92 -5.69
CA GLN A 145 -12.70 -14.41 -6.85
C GLN A 145 -11.70 -14.88 -7.90
N ILE A 146 -11.71 -16.17 -8.20
CA ILE A 146 -10.98 -16.75 -9.33
C ILE A 146 -11.82 -16.49 -10.57
N ILE A 147 -11.34 -15.58 -11.43
CA ILE A 147 -11.98 -15.32 -12.72
C ILE A 147 -11.31 -16.27 -13.70
N SER A 148 -12.04 -17.27 -14.18
CA SER A 148 -11.58 -18.12 -15.28
C SER A 148 -11.47 -17.25 -16.54
N SER A 149 -10.28 -17.20 -17.13
CA SER A 149 -10.10 -16.61 -18.45
C SER A 149 -10.82 -17.48 -19.48
N ASN A 150 -11.96 -17.02 -20.01
CA ASN A 150 -12.50 -17.62 -21.23
C ASN A 150 -11.46 -17.38 -22.33
N THR A 151 -10.86 -18.47 -22.78
CA THR A 151 -9.82 -18.48 -23.83
C THR A 151 -10.47 -18.34 -25.19
#